data_AF-A0A9J7L1N6-F1
#
_entry.id   AF-A0A9J7L1N6-F1
#
_cell.length_a   1.000
_cell.length_b   1.000
_cell.length_c   1.000
_cell.angle_alpha   90.00
_cell.angle_beta   90.00
_cell.angle_gamma   90.00
#
_symmetry.space_group_name_H-M   'P 1'
#
loop_
_entity.id
_entity.type
_entity.pdbx_description
1 polymer ?
#
loop_
_entity_poly.entity_id
_entity_poly.type
_entity_poly.pdbx_seq_one_letter_code
_entity_poly.pdbx_strand_id
1 'polypeptide(L)'
;MGCGLTCVKYLLFIFNFIFWVAGGGVLAIGLWMRIDRATFDPLLGIDYYPIVCWTLIGVGGFVFLVGFLGCCGAVQESKCMLGFYFFLLIVVFVGEVGAGILAYYYHDEVRTWMDSHMERTIKNNYGFVPAVTAAVTTMQEQMKCCGGDRSYVDWMSSKYFTEGKAPANTSVPLSCCRDQTEAGCNRGQPGQPADISKIFTQGCIRSMELWVQEQVWILGGVGVGVGLLQLFGMVFACCLMKAVEDEYE
;
A
#
# COMPACT_ATOMS: atom_id res chain seq x y z
N MET A 1 -38.40 19.10 -1.48
CA MET A 1 -36.96 19.44 -1.63
C MET A 1 -36.67 20.69 -2.48
N GLY A 2 -35.88 21.65 -1.96
CA GLY A 2 -35.35 22.77 -2.76
C GLY A 2 -34.20 22.35 -3.70
N CYS A 3 -33.92 23.15 -4.75
CA CYS A 3 -32.92 22.84 -5.79
C CYS A 3 -31.51 22.50 -5.25
N GLY A 4 -31.09 23.15 -4.16
CA GLY A 4 -29.80 22.87 -3.52
C GLY A 4 -29.73 21.48 -2.90
N LEU A 5 -30.82 21.00 -2.31
CA LEU A 5 -30.85 19.68 -1.66
C LEU A 5 -30.91 18.54 -2.69
N THR A 6 -31.62 18.76 -3.80
CA THR A 6 -31.60 17.85 -4.95
C THR A 6 -30.18 17.70 -5.51
N CYS A 7 -29.42 18.81 -5.59
CA CYS A 7 -28.00 18.77 -5.99
C CYS A 7 -27.16 17.94 -4.99
N VAL A 8 -27.32 18.16 -3.68
CA VAL A 8 -26.61 17.39 -2.64
C VAL A 8 -26.91 15.89 -2.74
N LYS A 9 -28.18 15.51 -2.96
CA LYS A 9 -28.58 14.11 -3.14
C LYS A 9 -27.85 13.45 -4.31
N TYR A 10 -27.83 14.09 -5.48
CA TYR A 10 -27.17 13.53 -6.66
C TYR A 10 -25.65 13.49 -6.52
N LEU A 11 -25.03 14.52 -5.92
CA LEU A 11 -23.59 14.51 -5.65
C LEU A 11 -23.23 13.37 -4.70
N LEU A 12 -23.96 13.22 -3.58
CA LEU A 12 -23.72 12.16 -2.60
C LEU A 12 -23.88 10.78 -3.24
N PHE A 13 -24.90 10.59 -4.09
CA PHE A 13 -25.09 9.35 -4.83
C PHE A 13 -23.95 9.06 -5.81
N ILE A 14 -23.57 10.01 -6.67
CA ILE A 14 -22.53 9.81 -7.69
C ILE A 14 -21.19 9.48 -7.04
N PHE A 15 -20.78 10.24 -6.01
CA PHE A 15 -19.52 9.98 -5.31
C PHE A 15 -19.51 8.61 -4.65
N ASN A 16 -20.57 8.25 -3.91
CA ASN A 16 -20.66 6.94 -3.27
C ASN A 16 -20.75 5.79 -4.28
N PHE A 17 -21.34 6.02 -5.45
CA PHE A 17 -21.43 5.01 -6.50
C PHE A 17 -20.06 4.70 -7.08
N ILE A 18 -19.20 5.71 -7.26
CA ILE A 18 -17.81 5.53 -7.67
C ILE A 18 -17.06 4.69 -6.62
N PHE A 19 -17.19 5.01 -5.33
CA PHE A 19 -16.57 4.22 -4.26
C PHE A 19 -17.09 2.80 -4.19
N TRP A 20 -18.39 2.60 -4.39
CA TRP A 20 -19.01 1.29 -4.42
C TRP A 20 -18.42 0.40 -5.53
N VAL A 21 -18.34 0.93 -6.76
CA VAL A 21 -17.72 0.21 -7.89
C VAL A 21 -16.24 -0.05 -7.65
N ALA A 22 -15.49 0.95 -7.17
CA ALA A 22 -14.06 0.81 -6.87
C ALA A 22 -13.80 -0.24 -5.78
N GLY A 23 -14.57 -0.20 -4.68
CA GLY A 23 -14.51 -1.19 -3.61
C GLY A 23 -14.84 -2.60 -4.09
N GLY A 24 -15.86 -2.73 -4.95
CA GLY A 24 -16.21 -3.99 -5.61
C GLY A 24 -15.08 -4.54 -6.48
N GLY A 25 -14.38 -3.67 -7.22
CA GLY A 25 -13.20 -4.05 -8.00
C GLY A 25 -12.05 -4.56 -7.14
N VAL A 26 -11.71 -3.84 -6.06
CA VAL A 26 -10.65 -4.25 -5.11
C VAL A 26 -11.01 -5.57 -4.43
N LEU A 27 -12.26 -5.72 -3.99
CA LEU A 27 -12.77 -6.96 -3.40
C LEU A 27 -12.67 -8.13 -4.39
N ALA A 28 -13.06 -7.92 -5.65
CA ALA A 28 -12.97 -8.93 -6.70
C ALA A 28 -11.52 -9.37 -6.95
N ILE A 29 -10.56 -8.44 -6.97
CA ILE A 29 -9.13 -8.76 -7.08
C ILE A 29 -8.67 -9.59 -5.87
N GLY A 30 -9.03 -9.18 -4.64
CA GLY A 30 -8.66 -9.92 -3.43
C GLY A 30 -9.23 -11.35 -3.42
N LEU A 31 -10.49 -11.52 -3.85
CA LEU A 31 -11.13 -12.84 -3.97
C LEU A 31 -10.51 -13.67 -5.10
N TRP A 32 -10.19 -13.07 -6.25
CA TRP A 32 -9.49 -13.74 -7.34
C TRP A 32 -8.14 -14.28 -6.84
N MET A 33 -7.33 -13.43 -6.22
CA MET A 33 -6.04 -13.82 -5.67
C MET A 33 -6.20 -14.95 -4.67
N ARG A 34 -7.27 -14.96 -3.87
CA ARG A 34 -7.58 -15.99 -2.87
C ARG A 34 -7.95 -17.36 -3.47
N ILE A 35 -8.61 -17.35 -4.63
CA ILE A 35 -9.05 -18.54 -5.36
C ILE A 35 -7.88 -19.13 -6.14
N ASP A 36 -7.13 -18.30 -6.87
CA ASP A 36 -6.02 -18.72 -7.73
C ASP A 36 -4.69 -18.84 -6.97
N ARG A 37 -4.71 -19.59 -5.87
CA ARG A 37 -3.55 -19.74 -4.99
C ARG A 37 -2.34 -20.30 -5.71
N ALA A 38 -2.53 -21.22 -6.64
CA ALA A 38 -1.46 -21.86 -7.39
C ALA A 38 -0.58 -20.85 -8.15
N THR A 39 -1.18 -19.76 -8.63
CA THR A 39 -0.47 -18.69 -9.35
C THR A 39 0.17 -17.69 -8.38
N PHE A 40 -0.53 -17.34 -7.29
CA PHE A 40 -0.13 -16.23 -6.42
C PHE A 40 0.69 -16.64 -5.18
N ASP A 41 0.53 -17.86 -4.66
CA ASP A 41 1.34 -18.42 -3.57
C ASP A 41 2.85 -18.37 -3.89
N PRO A 42 3.32 -18.87 -5.06
CA PRO A 42 4.75 -18.80 -5.43
C PRO A 42 5.20 -17.40 -5.87
N LEU A 43 4.27 -16.46 -6.05
CA LEU A 43 4.55 -15.09 -6.47
C LEU A 43 4.83 -14.21 -5.24
N LEU A 44 3.91 -14.20 -4.28
CA LEU A 44 3.98 -13.36 -3.09
C LEU A 44 4.74 -14.02 -1.93
N GLY A 45 4.87 -15.35 -1.94
CA GLY A 45 5.46 -16.11 -0.84
C GLY A 45 4.44 -16.38 0.27
N ILE A 46 4.59 -17.54 0.92
CA ILE A 46 3.58 -18.12 1.84
C ILE A 46 3.24 -17.19 3.01
N ASP A 47 4.20 -16.37 3.46
CA ASP A 47 4.01 -15.46 4.60
C ASP A 47 3.26 -14.16 4.21
N TYR A 48 3.44 -13.66 2.99
CA TYR A 48 2.92 -12.36 2.55
C TYR A 48 1.62 -12.47 1.77
N TYR A 49 1.49 -13.53 0.96
CA TYR A 49 0.29 -13.84 0.21
C TYR A 49 -1.00 -13.72 1.04
N PRO A 50 -1.11 -14.32 2.24
CA PRO A 50 -2.33 -14.22 3.04
C PRO A 50 -2.58 -12.79 3.54
N ILE A 51 -1.53 -12.06 3.93
CA ILE A 51 -1.66 -10.67 4.42
C ILE A 51 -2.25 -9.79 3.30
N VAL A 52 -1.63 -9.80 2.11
CA VAL A 52 -2.08 -9.00 0.98
C VAL A 52 -3.52 -9.35 0.57
N CYS A 53 -3.84 -10.65 0.46
CA CYS A 53 -5.19 -11.07 0.07
C CYS A 53 -6.25 -10.63 1.07
N TRP A 54 -6.02 -10.86 2.37
CA TRP A 54 -6.99 -10.50 3.40
C TRP A 54 -7.14 -8.99 3.56
N THR A 55 -6.07 -8.21 3.37
CA THR A 55 -6.16 -6.75 3.35
C THR A 55 -7.00 -6.26 2.18
N LEU A 56 -6.78 -6.77 0.96
CA LEU A 56 -7.58 -6.38 -0.22
C LEU A 56 -9.07 -6.74 -0.05
N ILE A 57 -9.36 -7.94 0.46
CA ILE A 57 -10.73 -8.37 0.74
C ILE A 57 -11.37 -7.49 1.82
N GLY A 58 -10.66 -7.24 2.93
CA GLY A 58 -11.15 -6.45 4.04
C GLY A 58 -11.43 -5.00 3.66
N VAL A 59 -10.43 -4.32 3.08
CA VAL A 59 -10.55 -2.91 2.65
C VAL A 59 -11.55 -2.79 1.51
N GLY A 60 -11.48 -3.65 0.49
CA GLY A 60 -12.40 -3.62 -0.65
C GLY A 60 -13.85 -3.87 -0.21
N GLY A 61 -14.08 -4.86 0.65
CA GLY A 61 -15.41 -5.16 1.20
C GLY A 61 -15.96 -4.04 2.09
N PHE A 62 -15.11 -3.41 2.90
CA PHE A 62 -15.51 -2.26 3.72
C PHE A 62 -15.90 -1.05 2.86
N VAL A 63 -15.08 -0.69 1.87
CA VAL A 63 -15.36 0.43 0.94
C VAL A 63 -16.64 0.14 0.12
N PHE A 64 -16.82 -1.10 -0.34
CA PHE A 64 -18.04 -1.53 -1.02
C PHE A 64 -19.28 -1.33 -0.12
N LEU A 65 -19.22 -1.75 1.15
CA LEU A 65 -20.33 -1.59 2.09
C LEU A 65 -20.65 -0.12 2.35
N VAL A 66 -19.64 0.71 2.64
CA VAL A 66 -19.83 2.14 2.89
C VAL A 66 -20.43 2.84 1.67
N GLY A 67 -19.90 2.56 0.47
CA GLY A 67 -20.44 3.10 -0.77
C GLY A 67 -21.89 2.66 -1.04
N PHE A 68 -22.23 1.40 -0.77
CA PHE A 68 -23.60 0.89 -0.88
C PHE A 68 -24.56 1.62 0.07
N LEU A 69 -24.19 1.78 1.34
CA LEU A 69 -25.00 2.49 2.34
C LEU A 69 -25.20 3.96 1.96
N GLY A 70 -24.14 4.63 1.48
CA GLY A 70 -24.24 6.01 1.00
C GLY A 70 -25.15 6.15 -0.23
N CYS A 71 -25.03 5.25 -1.21
CA CYS A 71 -25.88 5.25 -2.41
C CYS A 71 -27.36 4.99 -2.09
N CYS A 72 -27.63 3.87 -1.41
CA CYS A 72 -28.99 3.47 -1.08
C CYS A 72 -29.63 4.41 -0.07
N GLY A 73 -28.87 4.90 0.92
CA GLY A 73 -29.34 5.92 1.85
C GLY A 73 -29.76 7.20 1.14
N ALA A 74 -28.98 7.64 0.14
CA ALA A 74 -29.32 8.83 -0.64
C ALA A 74 -30.55 8.62 -1.54
N VAL A 75 -30.65 7.48 -2.25
CA VAL A 75 -31.74 7.21 -3.21
C VAL A 75 -33.05 6.89 -2.50
N GLN A 76 -33.02 6.03 -1.49
CA GLN A 76 -34.20 5.61 -0.73
C GLN A 76 -34.61 6.63 0.33
N GLU A 77 -33.84 7.71 0.51
CA GLU A 77 -34.11 8.74 1.52
C GLU A 77 -34.27 8.12 2.93
N SER A 78 -33.49 7.07 3.21
CA SER A 78 -33.59 6.32 4.47
C SER A 78 -32.67 6.92 5.52
N LYS A 79 -33.25 7.59 6.52
CA LYS A 79 -32.51 8.15 7.67
C LYS A 79 -31.64 7.11 8.37
N CYS A 80 -32.13 5.87 8.51
CA CYS A 80 -31.39 4.80 9.16
C CYS A 80 -30.11 4.45 8.36
N MET A 81 -30.21 4.28 7.04
CA MET A 81 -29.05 3.95 6.21
C MET A 81 -28.05 5.11 6.14
N LEU A 82 -28.53 6.35 6.02
CA LEU A 82 -27.69 7.54 6.07
C LEU A 82 -27.01 7.71 7.43
N GLY A 83 -27.71 7.37 8.53
CA GLY A 83 -27.16 7.39 9.88
C GLY A 83 -26.04 6.37 10.07
N PHE A 84 -26.21 5.14 9.56
CA PHE A 84 -25.15 4.13 9.56
C PHE A 84 -23.95 4.56 8.71
N TYR A 85 -24.19 5.08 7.50
CA TYR A 85 -23.13 5.64 6.65
C TYR A 85 -22.35 6.74 7.37
N PHE A 86 -23.06 7.69 8.00
CA PHE A 86 -22.45 8.77 8.77
C PHE A 86 -21.61 8.25 9.94
N PHE A 87 -22.13 7.29 10.70
CA PHE A 87 -21.40 6.65 11.81
C PHE A 87 -20.09 5.98 11.32
N LEU A 88 -20.15 5.24 10.21
CA LEU A 88 -18.96 4.60 9.63
C LEU A 88 -17.93 5.64 9.19
N LEU A 89 -18.33 6.75 8.58
CA LEU A 89 -17.41 7.83 8.22
C LEU A 89 -16.73 8.45 9.45
N ILE A 90 -17.43 8.61 10.57
CA ILE A 90 -16.81 9.07 11.83
C ILE A 90 -15.75 8.07 12.30
N VAL A 91 -16.07 6.78 12.31
CA VAL A 91 -15.13 5.74 12.76
C VAL A 91 -13.88 5.74 11.88
N VAL A 92 -14.03 5.86 10.56
CA VAL A 92 -12.90 5.95 9.63
C VAL A 92 -12.10 7.22 9.88
N PHE A 93 -12.73 8.38 10.01
CA PHE A 93 -12.05 9.66 10.24
C PHE A 93 -11.22 9.64 11.52
N VAL A 94 -11.78 9.13 12.62
CA VAL A 94 -11.06 8.96 13.89
C VAL A 94 -9.92 7.96 13.72
N GLY A 95 -10.15 6.87 12.98
CA GLY A 95 -9.13 5.89 12.64
C GLY A 95 -7.97 6.47 11.84
N GLU A 96 -8.24 7.34 10.86
CA GLU A 96 -7.23 8.02 10.05
C GLU A 96 -6.37 8.98 10.87
N VAL A 97 -7.00 9.80 11.72
CA VAL A 97 -6.28 10.67 12.64
C VAL A 97 -5.43 9.85 13.62
N GLY A 98 -6.00 8.79 14.19
CA GLY A 98 -5.29 7.87 15.07
C GLY A 98 -4.10 7.19 14.39
N ALA A 99 -4.29 6.67 13.18
CA ALA A 99 -3.23 6.05 12.38
C ALA A 99 -2.11 7.05 12.04
N GLY A 100 -2.44 8.29 11.69
CA GLY A 100 -1.45 9.34 11.46
C GLY A 100 -0.62 9.65 12.71
N ILE A 101 -1.25 9.76 13.87
CA ILE A 101 -0.56 9.98 15.16
C ILE A 101 0.34 8.79 15.50
N LEU A 102 -0.17 7.56 15.37
CA LEU A 102 0.60 6.35 15.65
C LEU A 102 1.78 6.20 14.70
N ALA A 103 1.59 6.48 13.40
CA ALA A 103 2.66 6.43 12.41
C ALA A 103 3.78 7.43 12.74
N TYR A 104 3.45 8.62 13.25
CA TYR A 104 4.44 9.59 13.69
C TYR A 104 5.21 9.11 14.94
N TYR A 105 4.49 8.62 15.95
CA TYR A 105 5.10 8.20 17.21
C TYR A 105 5.95 6.92 17.08
N TYR A 106 5.46 5.93 16.33
CA TYR A 106 6.09 4.61 16.20
C TYR A 106 6.93 4.46 14.92
N HIS A 107 7.34 5.56 14.27
CA HIS A 107 8.06 5.49 13.00
C HIS A 107 9.37 4.68 13.09
N ASP A 108 10.11 4.78 14.19
CA ASP A 108 11.36 4.04 14.41
C ASP A 108 11.14 2.52 14.55
N GLU A 109 10.06 2.12 15.24
CA GLU A 109 9.69 0.71 15.38
C GLU A 109 9.26 0.12 14.04
N VAL A 110 8.46 0.86 13.27
CA VAL A 110 8.05 0.49 11.91
C VAL A 110 9.28 0.35 11.01
N ARG A 111 10.24 1.29 11.10
CA ARG A 111 11.51 1.21 10.37
C ARG A 111 12.27 -0.07 10.71
N THR A 112 12.47 -0.34 11.99
CA THR A 112 13.18 -1.54 12.47
C THR A 112 12.49 -2.83 12.02
N TRP A 113 11.17 -2.85 12.04
CA TRP A 113 10.38 -3.97 11.55
C TRP A 113 10.60 -4.18 10.04
N MET A 114 10.53 -3.11 9.24
CA MET A 114 10.77 -3.16 7.79
C MET A 114 12.21 -3.63 7.48
N ASP A 115 13.21 -3.14 8.21
CA ASP A 115 14.61 -3.55 8.08
C ASP A 115 14.76 -5.07 8.28
N SER A 116 14.24 -5.59 9.40
CA SER A 116 14.30 -7.02 9.72
C SER A 116 13.57 -7.90 8.68
N HIS A 117 12.56 -7.33 8.02
CA HIS A 117 11.73 -8.03 7.06
C HIS A 117 12.39 -8.04 5.67
N MET A 118 13.00 -6.93 5.29
CA MET A 118 13.78 -6.83 4.06
C MET A 118 15.00 -7.75 4.12
N GLU A 119 15.71 -7.79 5.25
CA GLU A 119 16.84 -8.71 5.44
C GLU A 119 16.39 -10.17 5.23
N ARG A 120 15.30 -10.60 5.87
CA ARG A 120 14.77 -11.95 5.71
C ARG A 120 14.33 -12.25 4.27
N THR A 121 13.75 -11.27 3.60
CA THR A 121 13.28 -11.38 2.21
C THR A 121 14.45 -11.58 1.24
N ILE A 122 15.48 -10.73 1.34
CA ILE A 122 16.70 -10.86 0.53
C ILE A 122 17.39 -12.19 0.83
N LYS A 123 17.52 -12.53 2.11
CA LYS A 123 18.23 -13.72 2.54
C LYS A 123 17.58 -15.01 2.05
N ASN A 124 16.26 -15.11 2.12
CA ASN A 124 15.57 -16.38 1.93
C ASN A 124 14.81 -16.52 0.60
N ASN A 125 14.34 -15.43 0.01
CA ASN A 125 13.33 -15.48 -1.06
C ASN A 125 13.83 -14.93 -2.40
N TYR A 126 14.84 -14.04 -2.40
CA TYR A 126 15.40 -13.49 -3.64
C TYR A 126 16.07 -14.60 -4.49
N GLY A 127 15.70 -14.68 -5.76
CA GLY A 127 16.14 -15.72 -6.70
C GLY A 127 15.36 -17.04 -6.63
N PHE A 128 14.43 -17.18 -5.68
CA PHE A 128 13.58 -18.37 -5.52
C PHE A 128 12.11 -18.08 -5.77
N VAL A 129 11.65 -16.90 -5.37
CA VAL A 129 10.27 -16.42 -5.52
C VAL A 129 10.28 -15.36 -6.61
N PRO A 130 9.72 -15.61 -7.81
CA PRO A 130 9.82 -14.71 -8.96
C PRO A 130 9.33 -13.28 -8.69
N ALA A 131 8.21 -13.11 -7.99
CA ALA A 131 7.71 -11.75 -7.72
C ALA A 131 8.46 -11.03 -6.61
N VAL A 132 8.95 -11.74 -5.58
CA VAL A 132 9.88 -11.13 -4.62
C VAL A 132 11.15 -10.69 -5.35
N THR A 133 11.69 -11.53 -6.23
CA THR A 133 12.87 -11.19 -7.03
C THR A 133 12.61 -9.96 -7.89
N ALA A 134 11.47 -9.92 -8.59
CA ALA A 134 11.07 -8.77 -9.40
C ALA A 134 10.84 -7.51 -8.55
N ALA A 135 10.18 -7.62 -7.40
CA ALA A 135 9.92 -6.50 -6.50
C ALA A 135 11.21 -5.93 -5.91
N VAL A 136 12.11 -6.77 -5.41
CA VAL A 136 13.42 -6.32 -4.86
C VAL A 136 14.30 -5.74 -5.97
N THR A 137 14.33 -6.35 -7.16
CA THR A 137 15.08 -5.83 -8.32
C THR A 137 14.56 -4.44 -8.71
N THR A 138 13.25 -4.31 -8.86
CA THR A 138 12.58 -3.04 -9.19
C THR A 138 12.85 -1.98 -8.11
N MET A 139 12.75 -2.36 -6.84
CA MET A 139 13.03 -1.46 -5.72
C MET A 139 14.47 -0.94 -5.78
N GLN A 140 15.44 -1.83 -6.01
CA GLN A 140 16.86 -1.44 -6.10
C GLN A 140 17.14 -0.48 -7.25
N GLU A 141 16.54 -0.73 -8.41
CA GLU A 141 16.69 0.11 -9.59
C GLU A 141 16.01 1.48 -9.42
N GLN A 142 14.75 1.49 -8.98
CA GLN A 142 13.96 2.72 -8.86
C GLN A 142 14.45 3.60 -7.70
N MET A 143 14.78 2.97 -6.56
CA MET A 143 15.20 3.68 -5.36
C MET A 143 16.72 3.87 -5.29
N LYS A 144 17.47 3.41 -6.31
CA LYS A 144 18.94 3.54 -6.41
C LYS A 144 19.64 3.06 -5.15
N CYS A 145 19.26 1.87 -4.70
CA CYS A 145 19.68 1.27 -3.45
C CYS A 145 20.19 -0.16 -3.67
N CYS A 146 20.86 -0.73 -2.67
CA CYS A 146 21.28 -2.12 -2.70
C CYS A 146 21.07 -2.79 -1.35
N GLY A 147 20.58 -4.03 -1.38
CA GLY A 147 20.34 -4.83 -0.18
C GLY A 147 19.22 -4.29 0.71
N GLY A 148 19.28 -4.64 2.00
CA GLY A 148 18.30 -4.23 3.02
C GLY A 148 18.80 -3.02 3.78
N ASP A 149 19.03 -3.17 5.09
CA ASP A 149 19.58 -2.11 5.94
C ASP A 149 21.12 -2.07 5.88
N ARG A 150 21.80 -3.22 5.92
CA ARG A 150 23.28 -3.29 5.85
C ARG A 150 23.82 -3.15 4.43
N SER A 151 23.03 -2.55 3.54
CA SER A 151 23.41 -2.29 2.15
C SER A 151 23.80 -3.59 1.42
N TYR A 152 24.80 -3.51 0.55
CA TYR A 152 25.33 -4.64 -0.21
C TYR A 152 25.80 -5.82 0.66
N VAL A 153 26.07 -5.63 1.96
CA VAL A 153 26.53 -6.69 2.86
C VAL A 153 25.46 -7.76 3.10
N ASP A 154 24.17 -7.41 3.00
CA ASP A 154 23.08 -8.38 3.18
C ASP A 154 23.11 -9.53 2.17
N TRP A 155 23.77 -9.34 1.03
CA TRP A 155 23.96 -10.36 0.00
C TRP A 155 24.92 -11.48 0.42
N MET A 156 25.83 -11.22 1.36
CA MET A 156 26.86 -12.16 1.81
C MET A 156 26.30 -13.50 2.29
N SER A 157 25.16 -13.48 2.96
CA SER A 157 24.54 -14.67 3.57
C SER A 157 23.23 -15.10 2.89
N SER A 158 22.93 -14.55 1.72
CA SER A 158 21.69 -14.85 1.01
C SER A 158 21.74 -16.21 0.31
N LYS A 159 20.61 -16.92 0.32
CA LYS A 159 20.45 -18.19 -0.40
C LYS A 159 20.71 -18.04 -1.89
N TYR A 160 20.44 -16.86 -2.45
CA TYR A 160 20.73 -16.55 -3.85
C TYR A 160 22.19 -16.84 -4.22
N PHE A 161 23.12 -16.46 -3.34
CA PHE A 161 24.55 -16.75 -3.52
C PHE A 161 24.95 -18.13 -2.99
N THR A 162 24.46 -18.54 -1.81
CA THR A 162 24.92 -19.78 -1.17
C THR A 162 24.38 -21.06 -1.82
N GLU A 163 23.25 -21.01 -2.50
CA GLU A 163 22.66 -22.16 -3.21
C GLU A 163 22.89 -22.10 -4.74
N GLY A 164 23.79 -21.23 -5.21
CA GLY A 164 24.28 -21.22 -6.59
C GLY A 164 23.30 -20.69 -7.64
N LYS A 165 22.30 -19.88 -7.24
CA LYS A 165 21.40 -19.18 -8.18
C LYS A 165 22.05 -17.95 -8.82
N ALA A 166 22.99 -17.33 -8.12
CA ALA A 166 23.74 -16.18 -8.60
C ALA A 166 24.83 -16.58 -9.62
N PRO A 167 25.14 -15.72 -10.62
CA PRO A 167 26.29 -15.92 -11.48
C PRO A 167 27.60 -15.98 -10.68
N ALA A 168 28.54 -16.82 -11.11
CA ALA A 168 29.86 -16.91 -10.46
C ALA A 168 30.61 -15.58 -10.50
N ASN A 169 31.47 -15.33 -9.49
CA ASN A 169 32.28 -14.12 -9.33
C ASN A 169 31.47 -12.82 -9.27
N THR A 170 30.24 -12.89 -8.75
CA THR A 170 29.41 -11.70 -8.47
C THR A 170 29.24 -11.49 -6.96
N SER A 171 29.16 -10.22 -6.54
CA SER A 171 29.01 -9.81 -5.15
C SER A 171 27.59 -9.41 -4.78
N VAL A 172 26.82 -8.91 -5.76
CA VAL A 172 25.45 -8.41 -5.63
C VAL A 172 24.68 -8.67 -6.95
N PRO A 173 23.34 -8.62 -6.96
CA PRO A 173 22.57 -8.63 -8.20
C PRO A 173 22.86 -7.42 -9.09
N LEU A 174 22.63 -7.54 -10.39
CA LEU A 174 22.87 -6.45 -11.35
C LEU A 174 22.03 -5.19 -11.06
N SER A 175 20.85 -5.33 -10.44
CA SER A 175 20.01 -4.21 -10.01
C SER A 175 20.67 -3.30 -8.98
N CYS A 176 21.72 -3.75 -8.30
CA CYS A 176 22.52 -2.92 -7.40
C CYS A 176 23.56 -2.03 -8.11
N CYS A 177 23.78 -2.21 -9.41
CA CYS A 177 24.75 -1.41 -10.15
C CYS A 177 24.22 -0.02 -10.48
N ARG A 178 25.08 0.99 -10.39
CA ARG A 178 24.74 2.38 -10.78
C ARG A 178 24.49 2.50 -12.28
N ASP A 179 25.28 1.77 -13.06
CA ASP A 179 25.15 1.64 -14.49
C ASP A 179 25.18 0.15 -14.84
N GLN A 180 24.04 -0.37 -15.32
CA GLN A 180 23.91 -1.78 -15.69
C GLN A 180 24.63 -2.11 -17.01
N THR A 181 25.01 -1.12 -17.79
CA THR A 181 25.78 -1.31 -19.03
C THR A 181 27.27 -1.49 -18.75
N GLU A 182 27.73 -1.15 -17.54
CA GLU A 182 29.12 -1.28 -17.14
C GLU A 182 29.48 -2.74 -16.83
N ALA A 183 30.30 -3.32 -17.71
CA ALA A 183 30.72 -4.70 -17.58
C ALA A 183 31.45 -4.96 -16.23
N GLY A 184 30.89 -5.85 -15.43
CA GLY A 184 31.50 -6.29 -14.18
C GLY A 184 31.35 -5.33 -13.01
N CYS A 185 30.35 -4.43 -13.04
CA CYS A 185 29.98 -3.56 -11.92
C CYS A 185 29.72 -4.33 -10.61
N ASN A 186 29.20 -5.56 -10.71
CA ASN A 186 28.89 -6.43 -9.58
C ASN A 186 29.93 -7.53 -9.34
N ARG A 187 31.16 -7.40 -9.85
CA ARG A 187 32.22 -8.40 -9.61
C ARG A 187 32.64 -8.41 -8.15
N GLY A 188 32.94 -9.59 -7.63
CA GLY A 188 33.49 -9.76 -6.27
C GLY A 188 33.06 -11.07 -5.64
N GLN A 189 33.17 -11.12 -4.31
CA GLN A 189 32.59 -12.18 -3.49
C GLN A 189 31.24 -11.73 -2.93
N PRO A 190 30.31 -12.64 -2.58
CA PRO A 190 29.00 -12.28 -2.05
C PRO A 190 29.09 -11.24 -0.92
N GLY A 191 28.42 -10.10 -1.09
CA GLY A 191 28.45 -8.96 -0.17
C GLY A 191 29.79 -8.23 -0.03
N GLN A 192 30.76 -8.53 -0.91
CA GLN A 192 32.09 -7.93 -0.98
C GLN A 192 32.42 -7.56 -2.43
N PRO A 193 31.87 -6.44 -2.93
CA PRO A 193 32.15 -5.94 -4.28
C PRO A 193 33.63 -5.57 -4.44
N ALA A 194 34.18 -5.89 -5.61
CA ALA A 194 35.56 -5.54 -5.97
C ALA A 194 35.74 -4.01 -6.13
N ASP A 195 34.68 -3.32 -6.55
CA ASP A 195 34.64 -1.86 -6.66
C ASP A 195 33.30 -1.31 -6.15
N ILE A 196 33.35 -0.70 -4.96
CA ILE A 196 32.18 -0.14 -4.28
C ILE A 196 31.64 1.10 -5.04
N SER A 197 32.47 1.79 -5.83
CA SER A 197 32.06 3.01 -6.53
C SER A 197 31.03 2.74 -7.62
N LYS A 198 30.98 1.51 -8.14
CA LYS A 198 30.09 1.09 -9.24
C LYS A 198 28.71 0.63 -8.79
N ILE A 199 28.50 0.48 -7.49
CA ILE A 199 27.24 0.00 -6.93
C ILE A 199 26.57 1.06 -6.05
N PHE A 200 25.26 0.90 -5.85
CA PHE A 200 24.54 1.62 -4.82
C PHE A 200 24.98 1.12 -3.44
N THR A 201 25.37 2.05 -2.58
CA THR A 201 25.84 1.75 -1.22
C THR A 201 24.79 2.08 -0.16
N GLN A 202 23.66 2.65 -0.56
CA GLN A 202 22.57 2.95 0.35
C GLN A 202 21.63 1.75 0.47
N GLY A 203 21.26 1.41 1.71
CA GLY A 203 20.25 0.40 1.98
C GLY A 203 18.87 0.80 1.45
N CYS A 204 18.07 -0.17 1.02
CA CYS A 204 16.78 0.11 0.38
C CYS A 204 15.72 0.66 1.33
N ILE A 205 15.71 0.23 2.59
CA ILE A 205 14.77 0.80 3.57
C ILE A 205 15.12 2.26 3.89
N ARG A 206 16.40 2.57 4.04
CA ARG A 206 16.86 3.95 4.21
C ARG A 206 16.54 4.82 2.99
N SER A 207 16.70 4.29 1.78
CA SER A 207 16.38 5.02 0.54
C SER A 207 14.88 5.27 0.42
N MET A 208 14.06 4.30 0.79
CA MET A 208 12.60 4.44 0.88
C MET A 208 12.20 5.50 1.90
N GLU A 209 12.82 5.52 3.07
CA GLU A 209 12.57 6.54 4.10
C GLU A 209 12.86 7.95 3.57
N LEU A 210 14.01 8.15 2.90
CA LEU A 210 14.36 9.44 2.32
C LEU A 210 13.39 9.88 1.22
N TRP A 211 12.95 8.93 0.38
CA TRP A 211 11.94 9.22 -0.63
C TRP A 211 10.60 9.60 0.01
N VAL A 212 10.17 8.91 1.08
CA VAL A 212 8.97 9.27 1.83
C VAL A 212 9.10 10.67 2.45
N GLN A 213 10.27 11.02 2.98
CA GLN A 213 10.54 12.35 3.53
C GLN A 213 10.48 13.44 2.45
N GLU A 214 11.00 13.17 1.26
CA GLU A 214 10.91 14.08 0.12
C GLU A 214 9.46 14.26 -0.37
N GLN A 215 8.68 13.18 -0.34
CA GLN A 215 7.28 13.15 -0.79
C GLN A 215 6.26 13.33 0.34
N VAL A 216 6.69 13.76 1.53
CA VAL A 216 5.82 13.88 2.71
C VAL A 216 4.65 14.83 2.46
N TRP A 217 4.86 15.84 1.62
CA TRP A 217 3.83 16.79 1.21
C TRP A 217 2.73 16.13 0.36
N ILE A 218 3.07 15.17 -0.52
CA ILE A 218 2.08 14.40 -1.29
C ILE A 218 1.27 13.52 -0.34
N LEU A 219 1.95 12.77 0.52
CA LEU A 219 1.30 11.88 1.48
C LEU A 219 0.37 12.65 2.42
N GLY A 220 0.84 13.78 2.96
CA GLY A 220 0.03 14.68 3.77
C GLY A 220 -1.15 15.25 2.99
N GLY A 221 -0.94 15.66 1.73
CA GLY A 221 -2.00 16.16 0.85
C GLY A 221 -3.09 15.13 0.56
N VAL A 222 -2.71 13.88 0.28
CA VAL A 222 -3.66 12.76 0.08
C VAL A 222 -4.45 12.52 1.36
N GLY A 223 -3.80 12.44 2.53
CA GLY A 223 -4.47 12.25 3.81
C GLY A 223 -5.47 13.36 4.14
N VAL A 224 -5.08 14.63 3.97
CA VAL A 224 -5.97 15.79 4.15
C VAL A 224 -7.13 15.74 3.16
N GLY A 225 -6.88 15.39 1.89
CA GLY A 225 -7.91 15.26 0.86
C GLY A 225 -8.95 14.19 1.21
N VAL A 226 -8.51 13.03 1.68
CA VAL A 226 -9.40 11.95 2.14
C VAL A 226 -10.23 12.43 3.34
N GLY A 227 -9.61 13.07 4.34
CA GLY A 227 -10.32 13.62 5.50
C GLY A 227 -11.37 14.67 5.11
N LEU A 228 -11.06 15.58 4.18
CA LEU A 228 -12.02 16.56 3.68
C LEU A 228 -13.18 15.91 2.92
N LEU A 229 -12.91 14.88 2.12
CA LEU A 229 -13.95 14.12 1.41
C LEU A 229 -14.92 13.45 2.39
N GLN A 230 -14.39 12.88 3.49
CA GLN A 230 -15.22 12.31 4.55
C GLN A 230 -16.07 13.36 5.26
N LEU A 231 -15.49 14.53 5.56
CA LEU A 231 -16.24 15.65 6.15
C LEU A 231 -17.38 16.12 5.25
N PHE A 232 -17.15 16.24 3.94
CA PHE A 232 -18.22 16.55 3.00
C PHE A 232 -19.29 15.45 2.96
N GLY A 233 -18.88 14.18 2.94
CA GLY A 233 -19.80 13.05 3.02
C GLY A 233 -20.69 13.09 4.26
N MET A 234 -20.10 13.42 5.42
CA MET A 234 -20.81 13.60 6.70
C MET A 234 -21.79 14.77 6.66
N VAL A 235 -21.35 15.95 6.18
CA VAL A 235 -22.20 17.14 6.06
C VAL A 235 -23.39 16.86 5.14
N PHE A 236 -23.15 16.26 3.97
CA PHE A 236 -24.21 15.93 3.02
C PHE A 236 -25.18 14.89 3.57
N ALA A 237 -24.70 13.87 4.28
CA ALA A 237 -25.57 12.92 4.96
C ALA A 237 -26.46 13.61 6.00
N CYS A 238 -25.90 14.50 6.84
CA CYS A 238 -26.66 15.27 7.82
C CYS A 238 -27.72 16.17 7.17
N CYS A 239 -27.36 16.91 6.12
CA CYS A 239 -28.28 17.76 5.38
C CYS A 239 -29.44 16.94 4.79
N LEU A 240 -29.14 15.78 4.20
CA LEU A 240 -30.16 14.92 3.62
C LEU A 240 -31.05 14.27 4.69
N MET A 241 -30.47 13.80 5.81
CA MET A 241 -31.25 13.26 6.93
C MET A 241 -32.24 14.27 7.51
N LYS A 242 -31.81 15.52 7.71
CA LYS A 242 -32.69 16.60 8.18
C LYS A 242 -33.80 16.91 7.20
N ALA A 243 -33.48 17.02 5.92
CA ALA A 243 -34.51 17.32 4.94
C ALA A 243 -35.53 16.18 4.78
N VAL A 244 -35.11 14.93 4.93
CA VAL A 244 -36.04 13.80 5.00
C VAL A 244 -36.92 13.90 6.26
N GLU A 245 -36.38 14.38 7.38
CA GLU A 245 -37.16 14.62 8.60
C GLU A 245 -38.25 15.66 8.41
N ASP A 246 -37.88 16.81 7.85
CA ASP A 246 -38.79 17.92 7.58
C ASP A 246 -39.89 17.57 6.56
N GLU A 247 -39.72 16.50 5.75
CA GLU A 247 -40.74 16.03 4.81
C GLU A 247 -41.76 15.06 5.44
N TYR A 248 -41.47 14.47 6.61
CA TYR A 248 -42.38 13.59 7.35
C TYR A 248 -43.11 14.27 8.51
N GLU A 249 -42.65 15.44 8.96
CA GLU A 249 -43.34 16.31 9.93
C GLU A 249 -44.29 17.32 9.25
#